data_AF-A0A7W7Y674-F1
#
_entry.id   AF-A0A7W7Y674-F1
#
_cell.length_a   1.000
_cell.length_b   1.000
_cell.length_c   1.000
_cell.angle_alpha   90.00
_cell.angle_beta   90.00
_cell.angle_gamma   90.00
#
_symmetry.space_group_name_H-M   'P 1'
#
loop_
_entity.id
_entity.type
_entity.pdbx_description
1 polymer ?
#
loop_
_entity_poly.entity_id
_entity_poly.type
_entity_poly.pdbx_seq_one_letter_code
_entity_poly.pdbx_strand_id
1 'polypeptide(L)' 'MRDQVINSIARRVGLSANEIRDLNPVDIAKHLQSKLGKKLTFSSEFPSIGRGNVLRDGIKTSQVIDEDIDRILDVK' A
#
# COMPACT_ATOMS: atom_id res chain seq x y z
N MET A 1 -10.97 8.46 23.70
CA MET A 1 -9.86 8.34 22.71
C MET A 1 -10.24 7.47 21.51
N ARG A 2 -10.79 6.26 21.69
CA ARG A 2 -11.22 5.39 20.57
C ARG A 2 -12.27 6.04 19.66
N ASP A 3 -13.28 6.70 20.22
CA ASP A 3 -14.39 7.24 19.43
C ASP A 3 -13.99 8.43 18.55
N GLN A 4 -12.99 9.22 18.99
CA GLN A 4 -12.44 10.31 18.19
C GLN A 4 -11.70 9.80 16.94
N VAL A 5 -10.97 8.70 17.07
CA VAL A 5 -10.26 8.06 15.95
C VAL A 5 -11.27 7.49 14.96
N ILE A 6 -12.29 6.78 15.46
CA ILE A 6 -13.34 6.20 14.61
C ILE A 6 -14.09 7.30 13.83
N ASN A 7 -14.45 8.39 14.50
CA ASN A 7 -15.14 9.52 13.86
C ASN A 7 -14.27 10.22 12.81
N SER A 8 -12.96 10.34 13.07
CA SER A 8 -12.01 10.92 12.10
C SER A 8 -11.86 10.04 10.87
N ILE A 9 -11.76 8.72 11.05
CA ILE A 9 -11.70 7.75 9.95
C ILE A 9 -13.01 7.81 9.15
N ALA A 10 -14.16 7.80 9.82
CA ALA A 10 -15.46 7.82 9.16
C ALA A 10 -15.65 9.07 8.29
N ARG A 11 -15.25 10.26 8.76
CA ARG A 11 -15.28 11.49 7.93
C ARG A 11 -14.38 11.39 6.71
N ARG A 12 -13.17 10.83 6.87
CA ARG A 12 -12.18 10.76 5.79
C ARG A 12 -12.58 9.75 4.72
N VAL A 13 -13.02 8.58 5.15
CA VAL A 13 -13.44 7.49 4.27
C VAL A 13 -14.82 7.78 3.67
N GLY A 14 -15.74 8.35 4.44
CA GLY A 14 -17.15 8.54 4.03
C GLY A 14 -18.02 7.31 4.31
N LEU A 15 -17.54 6.40 5.15
CA LEU A 15 -18.20 5.17 5.57
C LEU A 15 -18.15 5.08 7.10
N SER A 16 -19.20 4.56 7.72
CA SER A 16 -19.23 4.24 9.14
C SER A 16 -18.36 3.00 9.45
N ALA A 17 -18.01 2.83 10.72
CA ALA A 17 -17.22 1.68 11.16
C ALA A 17 -17.93 0.33 10.93
N ASN A 18 -19.26 0.31 10.94
CA ASN A 18 -20.02 -0.90 10.65
C ASN A 18 -19.99 -1.22 9.15
N GLU A 19 -20.22 -0.21 8.30
CA GLU A 19 -20.12 -0.38 6.84
C GLU A 19 -18.72 -0.84 6.41
N ILE A 20 -17.66 -0.33 7.05
CA ILE A 20 -16.28 -0.77 6.79
C ILE A 20 -16.08 -2.25 7.16
N ARG A 21 -16.76 -2.77 8.19
CA ARG A 21 -16.66 -4.18 8.59
C ARG A 21 -17.41 -5.12 7.66
N ASP A 22 -18.53 -4.65 7.13
CA ASP A 22 -19.42 -5.47 6.30
C ASP A 22 -19.02 -5.47 4.81
N LEU A 23 -18.22 -4.49 4.38
CA LEU A 23 -17.75 -4.37 3.01
C LEU A 23 -16.49 -5.22 2.74
N ASN A 24 -16.42 -5.74 1.52
CA ASN A 24 -15.19 -6.36 1.02
C ASN A 24 -14.09 -5.27 0.86
N PRO A 25 -12.83 -5.56 1.24
CA PRO A 25 -11.70 -4.66 1.00
C PRO A 25 -11.59 -4.10 -0.42
N VAL A 26 -11.98 -4.89 -1.43
CA VAL A 26 -11.98 -4.47 -2.84
C VAL A 26 -13.00 -3.34 -3.09
N ASP A 27 -14.17 -3.43 -2.48
CA ASP A 27 -15.24 -2.45 -2.67
C ASP A 27 -14.94 -1.15 -1.89
N ILE A 28 -14.30 -1.28 -0.72
CA ILE A 28 -13.77 -0.13 0.02
C ILE A 28 -12.71 0.59 -0.81
N ALA A 29 -11.81 -0.14 -1.46
CA ALA A 29 -10.79 0.46 -2.33
C ALA A 29 -11.43 1.19 -3.52
N LYS A 30 -12.42 0.61 -4.19
CA LYS A 30 -13.16 1.27 -5.28
C LYS A 30 -13.87 2.53 -4.80
N HIS A 31 -14.54 2.48 -3.65
CA HIS A 31 -15.21 3.64 -3.06
C HIS A 31 -14.22 4.79 -2.82
N LEU A 32 -13.08 4.49 -2.20
CA LEU A 32 -12.03 5.48 -1.95
C LEU A 32 -11.42 6.04 -3.23
N GLN A 33 -11.17 5.19 -4.24
CA GLN A 33 -10.68 5.65 -5.55
C GLN A 33 -11.65 6.59 -6.23
N SER A 34 -12.96 6.26 -6.23
CA SER A 34 -14.01 7.11 -6.78
C SER A 34 -14.11 8.45 -6.04
N LYS A 35 -13.97 8.46 -4.72
CA LYS A 35 -14.06 9.67 -3.90
C LYS A 35 -12.85 10.59 -4.07
N LEU A 36 -11.65 10.02 -4.17
CA LEU A 36 -10.40 10.77 -4.25
C LEU A 36 -10.02 11.15 -5.69
N GLY A 37 -10.69 10.58 -6.69
CA GLY A 37 -10.34 10.76 -8.11
C GLY A 37 -8.94 10.25 -8.45
N LYS A 38 -8.38 9.37 -7.62
CA LYS A 38 -7.01 8.85 -7.74
C LYS A 38 -7.02 7.34 -7.51
N LYS A 39 -6.23 6.62 -8.31
CA LYS A 39 -6.01 5.20 -8.12
C LYS A 39 -5.25 5.01 -6.80
N LEU A 40 -5.75 4.11 -5.94
CA LEU A 40 -5.06 3.70 -4.72
C LEU A 40 -3.87 2.83 -5.15
N THR A 41 -2.67 3.35 -4.92
CA THR A 41 -1.41 2.64 -5.13
C THR A 41 -0.88 2.20 -3.78
N PHE A 42 -0.62 0.91 -3.62
CA PHE A 42 0.03 0.37 -2.43
C PHE A 42 1.49 0.11 -2.78
N SER A 43 2.42 0.83 -2.15
CA SER A 43 3.84 0.46 -2.17
C SER A 43 4.07 -0.50 -1.00
N SER A 44 4.35 -1.76 -1.31
CA SER A 44 4.80 -2.74 -0.32
C SER A 44 6.32 -2.70 -0.31
N GLU A 45 6.90 -1.96 0.63
CA GLU A 45 8.35 -1.91 0.81
C GLU A 45 8.77 -3.07 1.71
N PHE A 46 9.17 -4.19 1.11
CA PHE A 46 9.78 -5.30 1.84
C PHE A 46 11.24 -4.95 2.15
N PRO A 47 11.70 -5.04 3.41
CA PRO A 47 13.13 -5.03 3.68
C PRO A 47 13.73 -6.28 3.01
N SER A 48 14.68 -6.08 2.10
CA SER A 48 15.42 -7.17 1.48
C SER A 48 16.32 -7.84 2.54
N ILE A 49 15.88 -8.98 3.07
CA ILE A 49 16.68 -9.77 4.03
C ILE A 49 17.68 -10.62 3.23
N GLY A 50 18.81 -10.03 2.86
CA GLY A 50 19.98 -10.76 2.35
C GLY A 50 20.75 -11.44 3.49
N ARG A 51 21.21 -12.68 3.28
CA ARG A 51 22.13 -13.35 4.21
C ARG A 51 23.44 -12.56 4.29
N GLY A 52 23.64 -11.82 5.39
CA GLY A 52 24.97 -11.41 5.83
C GLY A 52 25.36 -9.93 5.74
N ASN A 53 24.51 -9.00 5.32
CA ASN A 53 24.71 -7.56 5.52
C ASN A 53 23.36 -6.83 5.35
N VAL A 54 22.50 -6.99 6.34
CA VAL A 54 21.32 -6.12 6.50
C VAL A 54 21.89 -4.76 6.91
N LEU A 55 21.50 -3.68 6.23
CA LEU A 55 21.94 -2.28 6.39
C LEU A 55 23.08 -1.87 5.44
N ARG A 56 22.75 -1.36 4.25
CA ARG A 56 23.51 -0.25 3.62
C ARG A 56 22.82 0.42 2.44
N ASP A 57 21.92 -0.27 1.75
CA ASP A 57 21.24 0.32 0.60
C ASP A 57 19.85 0.76 1.03
N GLY A 58 19.54 2.04 0.76
CA GLY A 58 18.27 2.67 1.13
C GLY A 58 17.04 1.99 0.53
N ILE A 59 15.88 2.56 0.80
CA ILE A 59 14.58 2.09 0.30
C ILE A 59 14.65 1.92 -1.23
N LYS A 60 14.49 0.70 -1.73
CA LYS A 60 14.40 0.39 -3.16
C LYS A 60 12.94 0.26 -3.56
N THR A 61 12.56 0.90 -4.66
CA THR A 61 11.22 0.78 -5.24
C THR A 61 11.11 -0.50 -6.08
N SER A 62 9.88 -0.93 -6.38
CA SER A 62 9.63 -2.09 -7.26
C SER A 62 10.29 -1.94 -8.62
N GLN A 63 10.32 -0.73 -9.17
CA GLN A 63 10.97 -0.42 -10.46
C GLN A 63 12.47 -0.78 -10.45
N VAL A 64 13.17 -0.43 -9.36
CA VAL A 64 14.61 -0.74 -9.22
C VAL A 64 14.84 -2.25 -9.10
N ILE A 65 13.91 -2.96 -8.46
CA ILE A 65 13.97 -4.42 -8.34
C ILE A 65 13.74 -5.07 -9.69
N ASP A 66 12.76 -4.61 -10.47
CA ASP A 66 12.44 -5.12 -11.79
C ASP A 66 13.64 -4.90 -12.76
N GLU A 67 14.25 -3.71 -12.74
CA GLU A 67 15.46 -3.42 -13.53
C GLU A 67 16.65 -4.32 -13.15
N ASP A 68 16.83 -4.63 -11.87
CA ASP A 68 17.88 -5.54 -11.41
C ASP A 68 17.60 -6.99 -11.85
N ILE A 69 16.33 -7.41 -11.87
CA ILE A 69 15.90 -8.73 -12.37
C ILE A 69 16.12 -8.83 -13.87
N ASP A 70 15.70 -7.84 -14.64
CA ASP A 70 15.87 -7.82 -16.10
C ASP A 70 17.35 -7.87 -16.50
N ARG A 71 18.22 -7.21 -15.72
CA ARG A 71 19.68 -7.31 -15.88
C ARG A 71 20.22 -8.71 -15.60
N ILE A 72 19.72 -9.40 -14.58
CA ILE A 72 20.16 -10.76 -14.23
C ILE A 72 19.68 -11.78 -15.28
N LEU A 73 18.48 -11.57 -15.81
CA LEU A 73 17.85 -12.46 -16.78
C LEU A 73 18.23 -12.16 -18.24
N ASP A 74 19.02 -11.11 -18.49
CA ASP A 74 19.46 -10.64 -19.82
C ASP A 74 18.29 -10.42 -20.79
N VAL A 75 17.18 -9.91 -20.26
CA VAL A 75 15.98 -9.56 -21.04
C VAL A 75 16.06 -8.06 -21.33
N LYS A 76 16.64 -7.71 -22.48
CA LYS A 76 16.65 -6.34 -23.01
C LYS A 76 15.68 -6.18 -24.16
#